data_AF-A0A179HPX4-F1
#
_entry.id   AF-A0A179HPX4-F1
#
_cell.length_a   1.000
_cell.length_b   1.000
_cell.length_c   1.000
_cell.angle_alpha   90.00
_cell.angle_beta   90.00
_cell.angle_gamma   90.00
#
_symmetry.space_group_name_H-M   'P 1'
#
loop_
_entity.id
_entity.type
_entity.pdbx_description
1 polymer ?
#
loop_
_entity_poly.entity_id
_entity_poly.type
_entity_poly.pdbx_seq_one_letter_code
_entity_poly.pdbx_strand_id
1 'polypeptide(L)'
;MLSSPCRPRRHEDYTVAVICAIGFEMSAVRCMLVIEHPRLPHRQGDSNVYILGELSGRNVATNMDRSFPSIKWRFLVGFGGGVPSDKHDIGLGDVVC
;
A
#
# COMPACT_ATOMS: atom_id res chain seq x y z
N MET A 1 -21.90 -9.29 13.23
CA MET A 1 -20.60 -9.74 13.74
C MET A 1 -19.87 -8.51 14.25
N LEU A 2 -19.41 -8.54 15.51
CA LEU A 2 -19.08 -7.36 16.33
C LEU A 2 -17.95 -6.51 15.75
N SER A 3 -18.17 -5.21 15.56
CA SER A 3 -17.10 -4.21 15.50
C SER A 3 -17.00 -3.50 16.86
N SER A 4 -15.96 -3.88 17.60
CA SER A 4 -15.55 -3.41 18.93
C SER A 4 -15.38 -1.88 19.02
N PRO A 5 -15.42 -1.26 20.23
CA PRO A 5 -15.44 0.19 20.40
C PRO A 5 -14.09 0.79 19.96
N CYS A 6 -14.08 1.54 18.85
CA CYS A 6 -12.84 1.86 18.15
C CYS A 6 -12.05 2.99 18.83
N ARG A 7 -11.05 2.58 19.60
CA ARG A 7 -9.85 3.37 19.89
C ARG A 7 -9.38 4.10 18.61
N PRO A 8 -8.93 5.37 18.72
CA PRO A 8 -8.37 6.07 17.57
C PRO A 8 -7.22 5.26 16.98
N ARG A 9 -7.29 4.99 15.67
CA ARG A 9 -6.22 4.29 14.95
C ARG A 9 -4.96 5.14 14.96
N ARG A 10 -3.80 4.48 15.03
CA ARG A 10 -2.49 5.10 15.11
C ARG A 10 -1.58 4.52 14.02
N HIS A 11 -0.47 5.20 13.77
CA HIS A 11 0.52 4.78 12.78
C HIS A 11 1.07 3.37 13.06
N GLU A 12 1.04 2.92 14.32
CA GLU A 12 1.48 1.58 14.72
C GLU A 12 0.52 0.45 14.35
N ASP A 13 -0.73 0.76 14.01
CA ASP A 13 -1.74 -0.24 13.69
C ASP A 13 -1.61 -0.76 12.24
N TYR A 14 -0.81 -0.09 11.41
CA TYR A 14 -0.56 -0.46 10.02
C TYR A 14 0.71 -1.30 9.93
N THR A 15 0.56 -2.51 9.38
CA THR A 15 1.63 -3.52 9.35
C THR A 15 2.08 -3.88 7.94
N VAL A 16 1.26 -3.53 6.94
CA VAL A 16 1.50 -3.75 5.52
C VAL A 16 1.55 -2.41 4.82
N ALA A 17 2.53 -2.22 3.96
CA ALA A 17 2.57 -1.08 3.05
C ALA A 17 2.61 -1.52 1.59
N VAL A 18 1.91 -0.75 0.76
CA VAL A 18 1.95 -0.87 -0.69
C VAL A 18 2.50 0.43 -1.26
N ILE A 19 3.61 0.34 -1.98
CA ILE A 19 4.30 1.46 -2.58
C ILE A 19 4.10 1.37 -4.08
N CYS A 20 3.65 2.46 -4.70
CA CYS A 20 3.48 2.56 -6.14
C CYS A 20 4.44 3.61 -6.70
N ALA A 21 4.96 3.38 -7.90
CA ALA A 21 5.87 4.32 -8.54
C ALA A 21 5.13 5.51 -9.15
N ILE A 22 3.86 5.32 -9.57
CA ILE A 22 3.03 6.36 -10.18
C ILE A 22 1.63 6.43 -9.57
N GLY A 23 1.01 7.62 -9.60
CA GLY A 23 -0.31 7.85 -9.01
C GLY A 23 -1.46 7.05 -9.63
N PHE A 24 -1.30 6.57 -10.87
CA PHE A 24 -2.29 5.71 -11.52
C PHE A 24 -2.39 4.34 -10.83
N GLU A 25 -1.26 3.72 -10.51
CA GLU A 25 -1.19 2.45 -9.78
C GLU A 25 -1.82 2.58 -8.38
N MET A 26 -1.60 3.73 -7.74
CA MET A 26 -2.19 4.03 -6.43
C MET A 26 -3.73 4.05 -6.45
N SER A 27 -4.35 4.38 -7.60
CA SER A 27 -5.81 4.32 -7.75
C SER A 27 -6.29 2.87 -7.72
N ALA A 28 -5.59 1.96 -8.39
CA ALA A 28 -5.91 0.53 -8.35
C ALA A 28 -5.73 -0.04 -6.94
N VAL A 29 -4.62 0.29 -6.27
CA VAL A 29 -4.37 -0.14 -4.89
C VAL A 29 -5.42 0.40 -3.93
N ARG A 30 -5.85 1.66 -4.10
CA ARG A 30 -6.96 2.24 -3.33
C ARG A 30 -8.26 1.47 -3.55
N CYS A 31 -8.58 1.12 -4.80
CA CYS A 31 -9.78 0.34 -5.13
C CYS A 31 -9.75 -1.09 -4.57
N MET A 32 -8.56 -1.63 -4.29
CA MET A 32 -8.44 -2.94 -3.64
C MET A 32 -8.76 -2.88 -2.14
N LEU A 33 -8.70 -1.69 -1.50
CA LEU A 33 -9.04 -1.56 -0.08
C LEU A 33 -10.53 -1.83 0.13
N VAL A 34 -10.83 -2.72 1.08
CA VAL A 34 -12.20 -3.05 1.48
C VAL A 34 -12.82 -1.88 2.23
N ILE A 35 -12.02 -1.22 3.08
CA ILE A 35 -12.45 -0.08 3.89
C ILE A 35 -11.36 0.99 3.81
N GLU A 36 -11.70 2.21 3.41
CA GLU A 36 -10.81 3.36 3.51
C GLU A 36 -10.88 3.95 4.93
N HIS A 37 -9.72 4.19 5.52
CA HIS A 37 -9.60 4.79 6.85
C HIS A 37 -9.38 6.30 6.75
N PRO A 38 -9.86 7.08 7.73
CA PRO A 38 -9.53 8.50 7.82
C PRO A 38 -8.01 8.70 7.86
N ARG A 39 -7.56 9.83 7.31
CA ARG A 39 -6.16 10.24 7.38
C ARG A 39 -5.75 10.43 8.84
N LEU A 40 -4.56 9.96 9.17
CA LEU A 40 -3.94 10.22 10.46
C LEU A 40 -3.27 11.60 10.47
N PRO A 41 -3.01 12.18 11.64
CA PRO A 41 -2.24 13.41 11.75
C PRO A 41 -0.85 13.22 11.12
N HIS A 42 -0.42 14.16 10.28
CA HIS A 42 0.92 14.13 9.72
C HIS A 42 1.98 14.17 10.83
N ARG A 43 3.03 13.36 10.70
CA ARG A 43 4.22 13.50 11.54
C ARG A 43 5.00 14.75 11.10
N GLN A 44 5.56 15.48 12.06
CA GLN A 44 6.44 16.62 11.77
C GLN A 44 7.55 16.19 10.78
N GLY A 45 7.62 16.88 9.64
CA GLY A 45 8.63 16.65 8.61
C GLY A 45 8.23 15.65 7.51
N ASP A 46 7.05 15.04 7.59
CA ASP A 46 6.50 14.25 6.49
C ASP A 46 5.49 15.11 5.71
N SER A 47 5.61 15.14 4.38
CA SER A 47 4.66 15.80 3.47
C SER A 47 3.98 14.81 2.53
N ASN A 48 4.24 13.51 2.70
CA ASN A 48 3.69 12.48 1.83
C ASN A 48 2.20 12.30 2.08
N VAL A 49 1.44 12.17 0.99
CA VAL A 49 0.02 11.83 1.04
C VAL A 49 -0.11 10.31 0.97
N TYR A 50 -0.51 9.71 2.09
CA TYR A 50 -0.80 8.28 2.18
C TYR A 50 -2.32 8.04 2.19
N ILE A 51 -2.74 6.90 1.65
CA ILE A 51 -4.10 6.37 1.83
C ILE A 51 -4.03 5.20 2.78
N LEU A 52 -4.97 5.16 3.71
CA LEU A 52 -5.04 4.13 4.73
C LEU A 52 -6.28 3.31 4.52
N GLY A 53 -6.20 2.01 4.78
CA GLY A 53 -7.38 1.18 4.72
C GLY A 53 -7.16 -0.22 5.24
N GLU A 54 -8.15 -1.06 4.98
CA GLU A 54 -8.14 -2.46 5.32
C GLU A 54 -8.20 -3.30 4.05
N LEU A 55 -7.32 -4.31 3.95
CA LEU A 55 -7.37 -5.35 2.93
C LEU A 55 -7.37 -6.69 3.64
N SER A 56 -8.43 -7.48 3.45
CA SER A 56 -8.55 -8.84 4.01
C SER A 56 -8.32 -8.89 5.54
N GLY A 57 -8.86 -7.93 6.31
CA GLY A 57 -8.69 -7.89 7.77
C GLY A 57 -7.34 -7.35 8.26
N ARG A 58 -6.48 -6.85 7.36
CA ARG A 58 -5.19 -6.23 7.70
C ARG A 58 -5.20 -4.75 7.37
N ASN A 59 -4.67 -3.94 8.28
CA ASN A 59 -4.47 -2.51 8.03
C ASN A 59 -3.29 -2.29 7.07
N VAL A 60 -3.61 -1.71 5.91
CA VAL A 60 -2.68 -1.39 4.84
C VAL A 60 -2.55 0.11 4.72
N ALA A 61 -1.33 0.58 4.47
CA ALA A 61 -1.05 1.97 4.18
C ALA A 61 -0.32 2.09 2.84
N THR A 62 -0.72 3.06 2.02
CA THR A 62 -0.19 3.23 0.67
C THR A 62 0.74 4.44 0.57
N ASN A 63 1.70 4.36 -0.36
CA ASN A 63 2.59 5.46 -0.71
C ASN A 63 3.26 6.10 0.51
N MET A 64 3.98 5.27 1.24
CA MET A 64 4.55 5.66 2.52
C MET A 64 6.07 5.54 2.50
N ASP A 65 6.70 6.56 3.07
CA ASP A 65 8.11 6.55 3.39
C ASP A 65 8.36 5.99 4.82
N ARG A 66 8.49 6.87 5.83
CA ARG A 66 9.01 6.51 7.17
C ARG A 66 8.03 6.64 8.34
N SER A 67 6.82 7.15 8.13
CA SER A 67 5.94 7.56 9.24
C SER A 67 5.30 6.44 10.06
N PHE A 68 5.37 5.18 9.60
CA PHE A 68 4.67 4.06 10.22
C PHE A 68 5.70 3.01 10.68
N PRO A 69 6.00 2.98 11.99
CA PRO A 69 7.09 2.19 12.54
C PRO A 69 6.78 0.68 12.58
N SER A 70 5.51 0.30 12.52
CA SER A 70 5.05 -1.10 12.67
C SER A 70 4.94 -1.86 11.35
N ILE A 71 5.34 -1.25 10.23
CA ILE A 71 5.32 -1.95 8.95
C ILE A 71 6.38 -3.04 8.94
N LYS A 72 5.91 -4.26 8.73
CA LYS A 72 6.73 -5.45 8.56
C LYS A 72 6.85 -5.85 7.10
N TRP A 73 5.80 -5.63 6.31
CA TRP A 73 5.72 -6.07 4.92
C TRP A 73 5.56 -4.86 4.01
N ARG A 74 6.42 -4.75 2.98
CA ARG A 74 6.38 -3.68 1.99
C ARG A 74 6.31 -4.32 0.61
N PHE A 75 5.28 -3.98 -0.15
CA PHE A 75 5.10 -4.43 -1.53
C PHE A 75 5.31 -3.24 -2.45
N LEU A 76 6.31 -3.32 -3.33
CA LEU A 76 6.45 -2.38 -4.42
C LEU A 76 5.61 -2.92 -5.59
N VAL A 77 4.60 -2.17 -6.01
CA VAL A 77 3.74 -2.51 -7.13
C VAL A 77 4.00 -1.48 -8.22
N GLY A 78 4.43 -1.96 -9.38
CA GLY A 78 4.80 -1.11 -10.49
C GLY A 78 4.66 -1.82 -11.83
N PHE A 79 4.45 -1.04 -12.89
CA PHE A 79 4.70 -1.53 -14.24
C PHE A 79 6.20 -1.55 -14.53
N GLY A 80 6.71 -2.70 -15.00
CA GLY A 80 8.10 -2.86 -15.44
C GLY A 80 8.19 -3.02 -16.96
N GLY A 81 9.29 -2.56 -17.56
CA GLY A 81 9.62 -2.89 -18.95
C GLY A 81 10.34 -4.24 -19.01
N GLY A 82 9.74 -5.23 -19.68
CA GLY A 82 10.39 -6.51 -19.96
C GLY A 82 11.37 -6.39 -21.12
N VAL A 83 12.58 -6.93 -20.97
CA VAL A 83 13.51 -7.14 -22.08
C VAL A 83 13.40 -8.61 -22.49
N PRO A 84 12.73 -8.93 -23.60
CA PRO A 84 12.58 -10.32 -24.04
C PRO A 84 13.94 -10.92 -24.38
N SER A 85 14.16 -12.18 -23.99
CA SER A 85 15.38 -12.94 -24.26
C SER A 85 15.03 -14.39 -24.57
N ASP A 86 15.84 -15.09 -25.36
CA ASP A 86 15.59 -16.49 -25.76
C ASP A 86 15.43 -17.47 -24.58
N LYS A 87 15.82 -17.06 -23.35
CA LYS A 87 15.68 -17.83 -22.12
C LYS A 87 14.46 -17.46 -21.27
N HIS A 88 13.88 -16.27 -21.48
CA HIS A 88 12.73 -15.77 -20.74
C HIS A 88 11.83 -14.96 -21.68
N ASP A 89 10.72 -15.59 -22.08
CA ASP A 89 9.67 -14.94 -22.85
C ASP A 89 8.82 -14.10 -21.89
N ILE A 90 9.17 -12.81 -21.77
CA ILE A 90 8.44 -11.84 -20.95
C ILE A 90 7.50 -11.09 -21.89
N GLY A 91 6.22 -11.42 -21.81
CA GLY A 91 5.15 -10.81 -22.59
C GLY A 91 4.47 -9.64 -21.87
N LEU A 92 3.74 -8.84 -22.64
CA LEU A 92 2.85 -7.83 -22.07
C LEU A 92 1.70 -8.54 -21.35
N GLY A 93 1.53 -8.26 -20.05
CA GLY A 93 0.49 -8.86 -19.22
C GLY A 93 1.01 -9.89 -18.20
N ASP A 94 2.29 -10.24 -18.26
CA ASP A 94 2.91 -11.10 -17.27
C ASP A 94 3.01 -10.40 -15.90
N VAL A 95 2.72 -11.15 -14.84
CA VAL A 95 2.93 -10.74 -13.46
C VAL A 95 4.23 -11.37 -12.96
N VAL A 96 5.17 -10.53 -12.55
CA VAL A 96 6.44 -10.94 -11.96
C VAL A 96 6.42 -10.54 -10.48
N CYS A 97 6.85 -11.44 -9.59
CA CYS A 97 6.84 -11.25 -8.14
C CYS A 97 8.23 -11.45 -7.54
#